data_AF-A0A660YVJ8-F1
#
_entry.id   AF-A0A660YVJ8-F1
#
_cell.length_a   1.000
_cell.length_b   1.000
_cell.length_c   1.000
_cell.angle_alpha   90.00
_cell.angle_beta   90.00
_cell.angle_gamma   90.00
#
_symmetry.space_group_name_H-M   'P 1'
#
loop_
_entity.id
_entity.type
_entity.pdbx_description
1 polymer ?
#
loop_
_entity_poly.entity_id
_entity_poly.type
_entity_poly.pdbx_seq_one_letter_code
_entity_poly.pdbx_strand_id
1 'polypeptide(L)'
;MKNFKYSIVLMLTAGVLFSGLLNAEITSGKDTKKDRGLQKPTIAATGSFDGNRIDNDFENNAMIVSHNISGRSGMTWPAGNNSQSVFASGIWIGGKIGNIPHVSAGEYAGEFVGGPWGSDPGDSRHIMYKVNKSDLA
;
A
#
# COMPACT_ATOMS: atom_id res chain seq x y z
N MET A 1 14.30 -46.37 -36.05
CA MET A 1 13.41 -45.18 -36.01
C MET A 1 13.09 -44.69 -34.59
N LYS A 2 12.89 -45.55 -33.57
CA LYS A 2 12.63 -45.10 -32.18
C LYS A 2 13.75 -44.21 -31.62
N ASN A 3 15.02 -44.62 -31.76
CA ASN A 3 16.18 -43.89 -31.22
C ASN A 3 16.39 -42.50 -31.85
N PHE A 4 15.96 -42.33 -33.11
CA PHE A 4 16.00 -41.03 -33.80
C PHE A 4 14.97 -40.05 -33.22
N LYS A 5 13.78 -40.54 -32.85
CA LYS A 5 12.74 -39.73 -32.19
C LYS A 5 13.18 -39.30 -30.78
N TYR A 6 13.78 -40.19 -30.00
CA TYR A 6 14.32 -39.85 -28.68
C TYR A 6 15.46 -38.83 -28.76
N SER A 7 16.34 -38.93 -29.76
CA SER A 7 17.43 -37.98 -29.97
C SER A 7 16.92 -36.57 -30.32
N ILE A 8 15.88 -36.47 -31.16
CA ILE A 8 15.23 -35.19 -31.48
C ILE A 8 14.56 -34.59 -30.25
N VAL A 9 13.84 -35.39 -29.46
CA VAL A 9 13.20 -34.91 -28.22
C VAL A 9 14.25 -34.41 -27.24
N LEU A 10 15.36 -35.15 -27.08
CA LEU A 10 16.45 -34.76 -26.18
C LEU A 10 17.07 -33.41 -26.59
N MET A 11 17.34 -33.23 -27.89
CA MET A 11 17.86 -31.97 -28.44
C MET A 11 16.90 -30.80 -28.24
N LEU A 12 15.59 -31.01 -28.43
CA LEU A 12 14.59 -29.97 -28.20
C LEU A 12 14.51 -29.58 -26.72
N THR A 13 14.51 -30.55 -25.80
CA THR A 13 14.53 -30.26 -24.35
C THR A 13 15.81 -29.54 -23.93
N ALA A 14 16.97 -29.95 -24.45
CA ALA A 14 18.23 -29.27 -24.15
C ALA A 14 18.24 -27.84 -24.71
N GLY A 15 17.69 -27.62 -25.91
CA GLY A 15 17.56 -26.30 -26.52
C GLY A 15 16.67 -25.35 -25.72
N VAL A 16 15.55 -25.83 -25.19
CA VAL A 16 14.64 -25.04 -24.33
C VAL A 16 15.28 -24.71 -22.98
N LEU A 17 16.01 -25.65 -22.39
CA LEU A 17 16.74 -25.40 -21.14
C LEU A 17 17.89 -24.40 -21.34
N PHE A 18 18.60 -24.51 -22.48
CA PHE A 18 19.71 -23.61 -22.81
C PHE A 18 19.22 -22.20 -23.16
N SER A 19 18.09 -22.06 -23.86
CA SER A 19 17.48 -20.75 -24.09
C SER A 19 16.92 -20.13 -22.81
N GLY A 20 16.40 -20.94 -21.88
CA GLY A 20 16.00 -20.49 -20.55
C GLY A 20 17.16 -19.95 -19.71
N LEU A 21 18.35 -20.55 -19.82
CA LEU A 21 19.57 -20.06 -19.14
C LEU A 21 20.16 -18.81 -19.82
N LEU A 22 20.13 -18.72 -21.15
CA LEU A 22 20.62 -17.54 -21.88
C LEU A 22 19.71 -16.32 -21.72
N ASN A 23 18.39 -16.53 -21.59
CA ASN A 23 17.41 -15.47 -21.35
C ASN A 23 17.04 -15.32 -19.86
N ALA A 24 17.70 -16.06 -18.97
CA ALA A 24 17.62 -15.78 -17.54
C ALA A 24 18.31 -14.43 -17.33
N GLU A 25 17.52 -13.37 -17.27
CA GLU A 25 17.98 -12.04 -16.91
C GLU A 25 18.63 -12.14 -15.52
N ILE A 26 19.96 -12.13 -15.48
CA ILE A 26 20.69 -11.94 -14.24
C ILE A 26 20.32 -10.53 -13.79
N THR A 27 19.47 -10.42 -12.78
CA THR A 27 19.18 -9.14 -12.11
C THR A 27 20.40 -8.75 -11.26
N SER A 28 21.55 -8.59 -11.91
CA SER A 28 22.74 -7.99 -11.33
C SER A 28 22.65 -6.51 -11.66
N GLY A 29 22.29 -5.73 -10.65
CA GLY A 29 22.14 -4.28 -10.75
C GLY A 29 23.31 -3.64 -11.51
N LYS A 30 22.96 -2.95 -12.60
CA LYS A 30 23.75 -1.91 -13.26
C LYS A 30 22.85 -1.22 -14.27
N ASP A 31 22.38 -0.03 -13.89
CA ASP A 31 22.06 1.12 -14.73
C ASP A 31 21.56 0.83 -16.14
N THR A 32 20.29 0.43 -16.25
CA THR A 32 19.53 0.57 -17.50
C THR A 32 18.28 1.37 -17.18
N LYS A 33 18.03 2.44 -17.93
CA LYS A 33 16.81 3.26 -17.86
C LYS A 33 15.60 2.35 -18.02
N LYS A 34 15.08 1.87 -16.89
CA LYS A 34 13.99 0.91 -16.81
C LYS A 34 12.70 1.63 -17.18
N ASP A 35 11.91 1.00 -18.04
CA ASP A 35 10.52 1.35 -18.29
C ASP A 35 9.85 1.79 -16.99
N ARG A 36 9.40 3.04 -16.95
CA ARG A 36 8.60 3.58 -15.84
C ARG A 36 7.17 3.02 -15.92
N GLY A 37 7.04 1.69 -16.04
CA GLY A 37 5.81 1.03 -15.65
C GLY A 37 5.52 1.37 -14.19
N LEU A 38 4.23 1.52 -13.85
CA LEU A 38 3.75 1.90 -12.51
C LEU A 38 4.57 1.19 -11.42
N GLN A 39 5.54 1.91 -10.87
CA GLN A 39 6.37 1.37 -9.80
C GLN A 39 5.47 1.29 -8.58
N LYS A 40 5.19 0.08 -8.13
CA LYS A 40 4.60 -0.10 -6.80
C LYS A 40 5.58 0.51 -5.80
N PRO A 41 5.14 1.42 -4.92
CA PRO A 41 6.04 2.02 -3.95
C PRO A 41 6.63 0.91 -3.08
N THR A 42 7.95 0.97 -2.85
CA THR A 42 8.68 -0.02 -2.04
C THR A 42 8.17 -0.05 -0.60
N ILE A 43 7.60 1.08 -0.14
CA ILE A 43 6.97 1.24 1.17
C ILE A 43 5.49 1.54 0.95
N ALA A 44 4.62 0.90 1.74
CA ALA A 44 3.20 1.18 1.70
C ALA A 44 2.95 2.66 2.02
N ALA A 45 2.20 3.34 1.17
CA ALA A 45 1.73 4.71 1.39
C ALA A 45 0.64 4.80 2.48
N THR A 46 0.42 3.71 3.21
CA THR A 46 -0.72 3.47 4.10
C THR A 46 -0.22 2.71 5.33
N GLY A 47 -0.95 2.84 6.45
CA GLY A 47 -0.67 2.07 7.66
C GLY A 47 -1.81 2.17 8.66
N SER A 48 -1.60 1.57 9.83
CA SER A 48 -2.57 1.57 10.92
C SER A 48 -1.95 1.88 12.28
N PHE A 49 -2.75 2.51 13.14
CA PHE A 49 -2.46 2.84 14.53
C PHE A 49 -3.42 2.06 15.43
N ASP A 50 -2.88 1.32 16.40
CA ASP A 50 -3.61 0.40 17.27
C ASP A 50 -3.52 0.76 18.78
N GLY A 51 -3.17 2.02 19.10
CA GLY A 51 -2.89 2.44 20.47
C GLY A 51 -4.13 2.56 21.35
N ASN A 52 -4.03 2.20 22.63
CA ASN A 52 -5.09 2.37 23.65
C ASN A 52 -6.49 1.88 23.22
N ARG A 53 -6.55 0.74 22.51
CA ARG A 53 -7.79 0.13 21.95
C ARG A 53 -8.44 0.92 20.81
N ILE A 54 -7.75 1.88 20.21
CA ILE A 54 -8.17 2.51 18.96
C ILE A 54 -7.50 1.73 17.84
N ASP A 55 -8.24 1.32 16.82
CA ASP A 55 -7.67 0.84 15.56
C ASP A 55 -8.05 1.83 14.47
N ASN A 56 -7.05 2.46 13.86
CA ASN A 56 -7.22 3.56 12.93
C ASN A 56 -6.34 3.36 11.69
N ASP A 57 -6.96 3.45 10.52
CA ASP A 57 -6.29 3.46 9.23
C ASP A 57 -5.83 4.88 8.86
N PHE A 58 -4.61 5.03 8.35
CA PHE A 58 -4.06 6.31 7.91
C PHE A 58 -3.23 6.16 6.64
N GLU A 59 -3.07 7.26 5.90
CA GLU A 59 -2.29 7.32 4.67
C GLU A 59 -1.18 8.38 4.77
N ASN A 60 -0.16 8.27 3.91
CA ASN A 60 0.99 9.17 3.86
C ASN A 60 0.70 10.56 3.25
N ASN A 61 -0.55 10.83 2.89
CA ASN A 61 -1.08 12.11 2.42
C ASN A 61 -1.76 12.92 3.55
N ALA A 62 -1.51 12.53 4.80
CA ALA A 62 -2.13 13.05 6.03
C ALA A 62 -3.62 12.76 6.19
N MET A 63 -4.18 11.81 5.43
CA MET A 63 -5.47 11.24 5.76
C MET A 63 -5.35 10.41 7.03
N ILE A 64 -5.85 10.95 8.13
CA ILE A 64 -6.08 10.22 9.39
C ILE A 64 -7.52 9.71 9.33
N VAL A 65 -7.82 8.49 9.79
CA VAL A 65 -9.14 7.85 9.65
C VAL A 65 -9.51 7.69 8.16
N SER A 66 -8.73 6.90 7.44
CA SER A 66 -8.98 6.65 6.01
C SER A 66 -9.87 5.44 5.77
N HIS A 67 -10.97 5.65 5.05
CA HIS A 67 -11.82 4.57 4.56
C HIS A 67 -11.26 3.91 3.29
N ASN A 68 -10.29 4.53 2.62
CA ASN A 68 -9.73 4.06 1.33
C ASN A 68 -8.92 2.77 1.48
N ILE A 69 -8.35 2.52 2.66
CA ILE A 69 -7.44 1.39 2.90
C ILE A 69 -8.23 0.09 3.04
N SER A 70 -9.22 0.11 3.92
CA SER A 70 -9.95 -1.08 4.35
C SER A 70 -11.35 -1.17 3.75
N GLY A 71 -11.84 -0.11 3.11
CA GLY A 71 -13.21 0.00 2.57
C GLY A 71 -14.30 0.04 3.65
N ARG A 72 -13.91 -0.05 4.92
CA ARG A 72 -14.76 0.16 6.10
C ARG A 72 -14.50 1.55 6.68
N SER A 73 -15.16 1.86 7.78
CA SER A 73 -14.85 3.04 8.56
C SER A 73 -13.37 3.02 8.98
N GLY A 74 -12.71 4.16 8.79
CA GLY A 74 -11.26 4.30 9.00
C GLY A 74 -10.84 4.24 10.46
N MET A 75 -11.78 4.18 11.42
CA MET A 75 -11.47 4.01 12.83
C MET A 75 -12.52 3.17 13.56
N THR A 76 -12.03 2.18 14.31
CA THR A 76 -12.81 1.38 15.24
C THR A 76 -12.41 1.63 16.69
N TRP A 77 -13.41 1.58 17.56
CA TRP A 77 -13.24 1.54 18.99
C TRP A 77 -14.43 0.81 19.62
N PRO A 78 -14.22 -0.18 20.50
CA PRO A 78 -12.92 -0.77 20.86
C PRO A 78 -12.33 -1.58 19.70
N ALA A 79 -11.01 -1.52 19.53
CA ALA A 79 -10.27 -2.31 18.56
C ALA A 79 -10.59 -3.80 18.72
N GLY A 80 -10.74 -4.50 17.57
CA GLY A 80 -11.06 -5.92 17.53
C GLY A 80 -12.54 -6.28 17.68
N ASN A 81 -13.43 -5.33 17.99
CA ASN A 81 -14.88 -5.57 18.10
C ASN A 81 -15.68 -5.12 16.85
N ASN A 82 -14.99 -4.74 15.75
CA ASN A 82 -15.59 -4.20 14.52
C ASN A 82 -16.61 -3.06 14.74
N SER A 83 -16.56 -2.38 15.89
CA SER A 83 -17.43 -1.27 16.25
C SER A 83 -16.89 -0.01 15.59
N GLN A 84 -17.52 0.37 14.48
CA GLN A 84 -17.12 1.51 13.66
C GLN A 84 -17.43 2.82 14.40
N SER A 85 -16.41 3.64 14.62
CA SER A 85 -16.53 4.90 15.36
C SER A 85 -16.56 6.11 14.44
N VAL A 86 -15.63 6.19 13.49
CA VAL A 86 -15.52 7.33 12.56
C VAL A 86 -15.29 6.80 11.15
N PHE A 87 -16.19 7.13 10.22
CA PHE A 87 -16.14 6.61 8.85
C PHE A 87 -14.95 7.15 8.07
N ALA A 88 -14.83 8.47 7.97
CA ALA A 88 -13.68 9.17 7.40
C ALA A 88 -13.45 10.45 8.22
N SER A 89 -12.20 10.90 8.38
CA SER A 89 -11.96 12.17 9.06
C SER A 89 -12.45 13.35 8.23
N GLY A 90 -13.09 14.30 8.90
CA GLY A 90 -13.60 15.51 8.29
C GLY A 90 -14.59 16.22 9.19
N ILE A 91 -14.92 17.46 8.85
CA ILE A 91 -15.83 18.26 9.68
C ILE A 91 -17.26 17.81 9.41
N TRP A 92 -17.96 17.47 10.49
CA TRP A 92 -19.39 17.22 10.46
C TRP A 92 -20.09 18.43 11.09
N ILE A 93 -20.94 19.09 10.31
CA ILE A 93 -21.77 20.19 10.80
C ILE A 93 -23.22 19.68 10.82
N GLY A 94 -23.77 19.62 12.02
CA GLY A 94 -25.14 19.19 12.26
C GLY A 94 -25.97 20.28 12.92
N GLY A 95 -27.24 20.36 12.55
CA GLY A 95 -28.22 21.25 13.15
C GLY A 95 -29.65 20.72 13.00
N LYS A 96 -30.60 21.37 13.64
CA LYS A 96 -32.03 21.09 13.45
C LYS A 96 -32.70 22.30 12.80
N ILE A 97 -33.59 22.03 11.84
CA ILE A 97 -34.54 23.03 11.34
C ILE A 97 -35.92 22.54 11.78
N GLY A 98 -36.47 23.19 12.82
CA GLY A 98 -37.60 22.64 13.57
C GLY A 98 -37.23 21.31 14.24
N ASN A 99 -38.02 20.26 13.98
CA ASN A 99 -37.78 18.90 14.50
C ASN A 99 -37.01 17.99 13.53
N ILE A 100 -36.54 18.51 12.39
CA ILE A 100 -35.86 17.72 11.36
C ILE A 100 -34.34 17.89 11.53
N PRO A 101 -33.58 16.79 11.69
CA PRO A 101 -32.13 16.83 11.71
C PRO A 101 -31.57 17.07 10.30
N HIS A 102 -30.64 18.01 10.19
CA HIS A 102 -29.84 18.28 9.00
C HIS A 102 -28.38 18.06 9.35
N VAL A 103 -27.69 17.23 8.56
CA VAL A 103 -26.27 16.91 8.76
C VAL A 103 -25.57 17.09 7.43
N SER A 104 -24.46 17.82 7.44
CA SER A 104 -23.49 17.85 6.36
C SER A 104 -22.19 17.24 6.87
N ALA A 105 -21.67 16.26 6.13
CA ALA A 105 -20.38 15.66 6.40
C ALA A 105 -19.42 16.06 5.29
N GLY A 106 -18.29 16.66 5.66
CA GLY A 106 -17.13 16.77 4.80
C GLY A 106 -16.16 15.65 5.11
N GLU A 107 -15.43 15.18 4.10
CA GLU A 107 -14.21 14.40 4.25
C GLU A 107 -13.04 15.34 3.97
N TYR A 108 -11.99 15.30 4.80
CA TYR A 108 -10.76 15.98 4.46
C TYR A 108 -10.17 15.29 3.22
N ALA A 109 -9.75 16.07 2.22
CA ALA A 109 -8.89 15.52 1.18
C ALA A 109 -7.47 15.42 1.73
N GLY A 110 -6.69 14.44 1.28
CA GLY A 110 -5.27 14.35 1.62
C GLY A 110 -4.56 15.63 1.19
N GLU A 111 -4.09 16.41 2.15
CA GLU A 111 -3.44 17.71 1.90
C GLU A 111 -2.00 17.55 1.43
N PHE A 112 -1.38 16.40 1.75
CA PHE A 112 -0.01 16.10 1.38
C PHE A 112 0.03 15.09 0.23
N VAL A 113 1.11 15.10 -0.54
CA VAL A 113 1.38 14.09 -1.56
C VAL A 113 2.45 13.14 -1.05
N GLY A 114 2.31 11.85 -1.37
CA GLY A 114 3.29 10.83 -1.00
C GLY A 114 4.58 10.98 -1.80
N GLY A 115 5.46 11.90 -1.37
CA GLY A 115 6.79 12.14 -1.94
C GLY A 115 6.81 12.57 -3.42
N PRO A 116 7.94 13.08 -3.93
CA PRO A 116 8.10 13.35 -5.36
C PRO A 116 8.13 12.06 -6.19
N TRP A 117 7.55 12.06 -7.39
CA TRP A 117 7.63 10.91 -8.28
C TRP A 117 9.08 10.57 -8.65
N GLY A 118 9.47 9.29 -8.50
CA GLY A 118 10.83 8.81 -8.79
C GLY A 118 11.87 9.15 -7.72
N SER A 119 11.46 9.68 -6.57
CA SER A 119 12.33 9.80 -5.39
C SER A 119 12.62 8.44 -4.76
N ASP A 120 13.64 8.37 -3.91
CA ASP A 120 13.95 7.18 -3.12
C ASP A 120 12.78 6.86 -2.16
N PRO A 121 12.09 5.71 -2.30
CA PRO A 121 11.00 5.32 -1.41
C PRO A 121 11.46 5.00 0.02
N GLY A 122 12.75 4.74 0.24
CA GLY A 122 13.34 4.47 1.55
C GLY A 122 13.83 5.71 2.29
N ASP A 123 13.67 6.90 1.72
CA ASP A 123 14.16 8.14 2.32
C ASP A 123 13.44 8.44 3.65
N SER A 124 14.24 8.56 4.71
CA SER A 124 13.78 8.86 6.07
C SER A 124 12.89 10.11 6.21
N ARG A 125 12.94 11.02 5.24
CA ARG A 125 12.14 12.27 5.18
C ARG A 125 10.70 12.05 4.72
N HIS A 126 10.38 10.91 4.14
CA HIS A 126 9.08 10.63 3.50
C HIS A 126 8.40 9.34 4.03
N ILE A 127 8.89 8.81 5.15
CA ILE A 127 8.33 7.64 5.81
C ILE A 127 7.49 8.00 7.02
N MET A 128 6.49 7.16 7.26
CA MET A 128 5.67 7.24 8.45
C MET A 128 6.26 6.40 9.58
N TYR A 129 6.41 7.00 10.75
CA TYR A 129 6.92 6.33 11.93
C TYR A 129 5.79 6.04 12.91
N LYS A 130 5.71 4.80 13.35
CA LYS A 130 4.95 4.40 14.54
C LYS A 130 5.95 4.25 15.68
N VAL A 131 5.96 5.22 16.59
CA VAL A 131 6.88 5.23 17.73
C VAL A 131 6.27 4.47 18.89
N ASN A 132 6.96 3.45 19.36
CA ASN A 132 6.62 2.70 20.56
C ASN A 132 7.45 3.19 21.74
N LYS A 133 6.98 2.90 22.97
CA LYS A 133 7.75 3.22 24.18
C LYS A 133 9.14 2.58 24.20
N SER A 134 9.30 1.40 23.59
CA SER A 134 10.59 0.71 23.44
C SER A 134 11.59 1.46 22.56
N ASP A 135 11.11 2.34 21.68
CA ASP A 135 11.95 3.03 20.69
C ASP A 135 12.60 4.29 21.29
N LEU A 136 12.23 4.64 22.54
CA LEU A 136 12.72 5.81 23.28
C LEU A 136 13.80 5.46 24.32
N ALA A 137 14.23 4.19 24.40
CA ALA A 137 15.12 3.65 25.41
C ALA A 137 16.57 3.54 24.95
#